data_AF-A0A7C3G5N5-F1
#
_entry.id   AF-A0A7C3G5N5-F1
#
_cell.length_a   1.000
_cell.length_b   1.000
_cell.length_c   1.000
_cell.angle_alpha   90.00
_cell.angle_beta   90.00
_cell.angle_gamma   90.00
#
_symmetry.space_group_name_H-M   'P 1'
#
loop_
_entity.id
_entity.type
_entity.pdbx_description
1 polymer ?
#
loop_
_entity_poly.entity_id
_entity_poly.type
_entity_poly.pdbx_seq_one_letter_code
_entity_poly.pdbx_strand_id
1 'polypeptide(L)'
;TINVEGTDKAHSYDMPFSAVHVIVPKERTEEALIAARDAGARGVTIMEAHGMGLSEMDNFYNRLHASATDSNLMFITKTKNVDNIIKSVLTKLDITGEGQGLTFAYPVSHIKGLRLKIDDI
;
A
#
# COMPACT_ATOMS: atom_id res chain seq x y z
N THR A 1 16.93 -6.15 10.65
CA THR A 1 17.29 -5.25 11.74
C THR A 1 16.55 -3.99 11.47
N ILE A 2 15.66 -3.63 12.38
CA ILE A 2 14.91 -2.39 12.37
C ILE A 2 15.75 -1.44 13.24
N ASN A 3 16.09 -0.27 12.70
CA ASN A 3 16.89 0.71 13.41
C ASN A 3 15.99 1.91 13.77
N VAL A 4 16.08 2.39 15.00
CA VAL A 4 15.38 3.60 15.43
C VAL A 4 16.36 4.77 15.35
N GLU A 5 16.03 5.80 14.56
CA GLU A 5 16.85 7.01 14.45
C GLU A 5 17.01 7.68 15.82
N GLY A 6 18.26 7.97 16.22
CA GLY A 6 18.59 8.61 17.50
C GLY A 6 18.99 7.65 18.62
N THR A 7 19.09 6.34 18.36
CA THR A 7 19.60 5.37 19.33
C THR A 7 20.60 4.41 18.68
N ASP A 8 21.70 4.09 19.36
CA ASP A 8 22.67 3.08 18.93
C ASP A 8 22.17 1.63 19.15
N LYS A 9 20.89 1.46 19.49
CA LYS A 9 20.31 0.16 19.81
C LYS A 9 19.50 -0.38 18.63
N ALA A 10 20.06 -1.38 17.96
CA ALA A 10 19.31 -2.28 17.10
C ALA A 10 18.44 -3.20 17.96
N HIS A 11 17.32 -2.70 18.47
CA HIS A 11 16.34 -3.57 19.11
C HIS A 11 15.54 -4.32 18.04
N SER A 12 15.54 -5.65 18.10
CA SER A 12 14.47 -6.44 17.50
C SER A 12 13.20 -6.20 18.33
N TYR A 13 12.55 -5.06 18.13
CA TYR A 13 11.19 -4.90 18.60
C TYR A 13 10.33 -5.90 17.84
N ASP A 14 9.69 -6.82 18.55
CA ASP A 14 8.56 -7.61 18.02
C ASP A 14 7.36 -6.68 17.88
N MET A 15 7.44 -5.77 16.91
CA MET A 15 6.33 -4.93 16.51
C MET A 15 5.80 -5.49 15.19
N PRO A 16 4.55 -5.97 15.14
CA PRO A 16 4.02 -6.56 13.92
C PRO A 16 3.88 -5.47 12.84
N PHE A 17 4.39 -5.79 11.65
CA PHE A 17 4.26 -4.97 10.45
C PHE A 17 3.38 -5.69 9.44
N SER A 18 2.75 -4.91 8.58
CA SER A 18 1.98 -5.38 7.45
C SER A 18 2.36 -4.60 6.20
N ALA A 19 2.28 -5.27 5.05
CA ALA A 19 2.27 -4.62 3.75
C ALA A 19 0.81 -4.32 3.40
N VAL A 20 0.54 -3.08 3.03
CA VAL A 20 -0.76 -2.64 2.52
C VAL A 20 -0.58 -2.32 1.04
N HIS A 21 -1.37 -2.96 0.19
CA HIS A 21 -1.47 -2.63 -1.22
C HIS A 21 -2.71 -1.78 -1.47
N VAL A 22 -2.54 -0.77 -2.32
CA VAL A 22 -3.61 0.03 -2.88
C VAL A 22 -3.39 0.06 -4.38
N ILE A 23 -4.29 -0.60 -5.12
CA ILE A 23 -4.29 -0.66 -6.58
C ILE A 23 -5.40 0.25 -7.05
N VAL A 24 -5.07 1.26 -7.86
CA VAL A 24 -6.02 2.24 -8.38
C VAL A 24 -5.71 2.56 -9.85
N PRO A 25 -6.68 3.06 -10.63
CA PRO A 25 -6.42 3.61 -11.95
C PRO A 25 -5.29 4.65 -11.89
N LYS A 26 -4.44 4.69 -12.92
CA LYS A 26 -3.23 5.52 -12.95
C LYS A 26 -3.50 6.98 -12.61
N GLU A 27 -4.58 7.54 -13.13
CA GLU A 27 -5.02 8.92 -12.92
C GLU A 27 -5.35 9.23 -11.44
N ARG A 28 -5.62 8.21 -10.62
CA ARG A 28 -5.96 8.34 -9.19
C ARG A 28 -4.78 8.07 -8.25
N THR A 29 -3.59 7.83 -8.79
CA THR A 29 -2.39 7.47 -8.01
C THR A 29 -2.06 8.52 -6.95
N GLU A 30 -2.15 9.81 -7.31
CA GLU A 30 -1.82 10.91 -6.41
C GLU A 30 -2.84 11.04 -5.27
N GLU A 31 -4.14 10.92 -5.58
CA GLU A 31 -5.20 10.91 -4.57
C GLU A 31 -5.01 9.77 -3.56
N ALA A 32 -4.71 8.55 -4.05
CA ALA A 32 -4.46 7.38 -3.21
C ALA A 32 -3.25 7.60 -2.29
N LEU A 33 -2.17 8.19 -2.82
CA LEU A 33 -0.96 8.48 -2.07
C LEU A 33 -1.24 9.49 -0.94
N ILE A 34 -1.95 10.58 -1.24
CA ILE A 34 -2.33 11.60 -0.25
C ILE A 34 -3.24 11.00 0.81
N ALA A 35 -4.23 10.19 0.42
CA ALA A 35 -5.15 9.54 1.34
C ALA A 35 -4.42 8.62 2.34
N ALA A 36 -3.46 7.82 1.86
CA ALA A 36 -2.64 6.96 2.70
C ALA A 36 -1.69 7.75 3.60
N ARG A 37 -1.05 8.80 3.06
CA ARG A 37 -0.14 9.69 3.81
C ARG A 37 -0.86 10.35 4.99
N ASP A 38 -2.04 10.91 4.75
CA ASP A 38 -2.84 11.56 5.78
C ASP A 38 -3.31 10.58 6.87
N ALA A 39 -3.40 9.29 6.53
CA ALA A 39 -3.70 8.21 7.46
C ALA A 39 -2.47 7.68 8.23
N GLY A 40 -1.30 8.30 8.03
CA GLY A 40 -0.07 7.97 8.74
C GLY A 40 0.90 7.07 7.97
N ALA A 41 0.67 6.82 6.67
CA ALA A 41 1.68 6.15 5.85
C ALA A 41 2.90 7.06 5.66
N ARG A 42 4.10 6.54 5.94
CA ARG A 42 5.36 7.33 5.90
C ARG A 42 6.28 7.01 4.73
N GLY A 43 6.03 5.91 4.01
CA GLY A 43 6.81 5.51 2.86
C GLY A 43 5.97 4.66 1.92
N VAL A 44 6.27 4.75 0.63
CA VAL A 44 5.54 4.05 -0.44
C VAL A 44 6.52 3.51 -1.47
N THR A 45 6.23 2.33 -2.00
CA THR A 45 6.79 1.84 -3.26
C THR A 45 5.68 1.84 -4.30
N ILE A 46 5.88 2.51 -5.43
CA ILE A 46 4.88 2.61 -6.50
C ILE A 46 5.35 1.73 -7.67
N MET A 47 4.47 0.83 -8.13
CA MET A 47 4.72 -0.06 -9.26
C MET A 47 3.65 0.17 -10.32
N GLU A 48 4.05 0.15 -11.60
CA GLU A 48 3.08 0.10 -12.70
C GLU A 48 2.37 -1.26 -12.70
N ALA A 49 1.04 -1.23 -12.85
CA ALA A 49 0.21 -2.42 -12.78
C ALA A 49 -0.74 -2.53 -13.97
N HIS A 50 -1.13 -3.78 -14.24
CA HIS A 50 -2.08 -4.13 -15.27
C HIS A 50 -3.28 -4.86 -14.62
N GLY A 51 -4.31 -4.13 -14.17
CA GLY A 51 -5.54 -4.70 -13.63
C GLY A 51 -6.54 -5.13 -14.72
N MET A 52 -7.46 -6.02 -14.37
CA MET A 52 -8.52 -6.48 -15.26
C MET A 52 -9.82 -6.45 -14.46
N GLY A 53 -10.81 -5.70 -14.94
CA GLY A 53 -12.14 -5.68 -14.34
C GLY A 53 -12.87 -7.01 -14.55
N LEU A 54 -13.95 -7.23 -13.81
CA LEU A 54 -14.76 -8.45 -13.92
C LEU A 54 -15.33 -8.65 -15.33
N SER A 55 -15.65 -7.56 -16.03
CA SER A 55 -16.15 -7.56 -17.40
C SER A 55 -15.14 -8.00 -18.47
N GLU A 56 -13.84 -7.99 -18.17
CA GLU A 56 -12.78 -8.34 -19.12
C GLU A 56 -12.16 -9.72 -18.85
N MET A 57 -12.67 -10.47 -17.86
CA MET A 57 -12.12 -11.77 -17.46
C MET A 57 -12.15 -12.81 -18.59
N ASP A 58 -13.13 -12.74 -19.49
CA ASP A 58 -13.26 -13.68 -20.62
C ASP A 58 -12.14 -13.51 -21.67
N ASN A 59 -11.41 -12.40 -21.65
CA ASN A 59 -10.34 -12.06 -22.62
C ASN A 59 -8.95 -11.94 -21.97
N PHE A 60 -8.62 -12.88 -21.07
CA PHE A 60 -7.40 -12.87 -20.27
C PHE A 60 -6.10 -12.57 -21.05
N TYR A 61 -5.97 -13.12 -22.27
CA TYR A 61 -4.76 -13.00 -23.10
C TYR A 61 -4.51 -11.60 -23.68
N ASN A 62 -5.56 -10.80 -23.88
CA ASN A 62 -5.41 -9.43 -24.41
C ASN A 62 -4.62 -8.54 -23.44
N ARG A 63 -4.54 -8.93 -22.17
CA ARG A 63 -3.85 -8.14 -21.15
C ARG A 63 -2.33 -8.09 -21.32
N LEU A 64 -1.72 -9.11 -21.94
CA LEU A 64 -0.27 -9.17 -22.16
C LEU A 64 0.23 -8.07 -23.12
N HIS A 65 -0.66 -7.49 -23.93
CA HIS A 65 -0.34 -6.49 -24.94
C HIS A 65 -0.94 -5.11 -24.64
N ALA A 66 -1.73 -5.00 -23.58
CA ALA A 66 -2.39 -3.76 -23.18
C ALA A 66 -1.45 -2.91 -22.32
N SER A 67 -1.51 -1.59 -22.46
CA SER A 67 -0.78 -0.66 -21.60
C SER A 67 -1.17 -0.81 -20.12
N ALA A 68 -0.24 -0.48 -19.23
CA ALA A 68 -0.51 -0.41 -17.80
C ALA A 68 -1.62 0.62 -17.54
N THR A 69 -2.71 0.17 -16.91
CA THR A 69 -3.89 0.99 -16.60
C THR A 69 -3.91 1.43 -15.15
N ASP A 70 -3.16 0.75 -14.29
CA ASP A 70 -3.22 0.93 -12.84
C ASP A 70 -1.84 1.23 -12.24
N SER A 71 -1.87 1.74 -11.01
CA SER A 71 -0.71 1.85 -10.14
C SER A 71 -0.95 1.03 -8.88
N ASN A 72 0.06 0.25 -8.47
CA ASN A 72 0.07 -0.43 -7.19
C ASN A 72 0.98 0.33 -6.22
N LEU A 73 0.38 0.91 -5.17
CA LEU A 73 1.08 1.56 -4.08
C LEU A 73 1.20 0.57 -2.92
N MET A 74 2.43 0.20 -2.57
CA MET A 74 2.75 -0.67 -1.45
C MET A 74 3.30 0.15 -0.27
N PHE A 75 2.67 0.02 0.88
CA PHE A 75 3.07 0.65 2.13
C PHE A 75 3.48 -0.41 3.15
N ILE A 76 4.68 -0.28 3.72
CA ILE A 76 5.10 -1.05 4.90
C ILE A 76 4.78 -0.22 6.13
N THR A 77 3.89 -0.71 6.97
CA THR A 77 3.37 0.02 8.14
C THR A 77 3.17 -0.90 9.33
N LYS A 78 3.03 -0.34 10.53
CA LYS A 78 2.65 -1.11 11.70
C LYS A 78 1.28 -1.73 11.48
N THR A 79 1.08 -2.97 11.89
CA THR A 79 -0.21 -3.66 11.71
C THR A 79 -1.38 -2.88 12.32
N LYS A 80 -1.17 -2.17 13.44
CA LYS A 80 -2.20 -1.31 14.06
C LYS A 80 -2.70 -0.15 13.17
N ASN A 81 -1.94 0.24 12.14
CA ASN A 81 -2.29 1.36 11.25
C ASN A 81 -3.02 0.89 9.99
N VAL A 82 -3.10 -0.42 9.72
CA VAL A 82 -3.65 -0.99 8.48
C VAL A 82 -5.09 -0.53 8.25
N ASP A 83 -5.96 -0.71 9.24
CA ASP A 83 -7.38 -0.35 9.14
C ASP A 83 -7.57 1.14 8.85
N ASN A 84 -6.75 2.00 9.44
CA ASN A 84 -6.85 3.44 9.24
C ASN A 84 -6.50 3.83 7.80
N ILE A 85 -5.41 3.26 7.26
CA ILE A 85 -4.97 3.51 5.88
C ILE A 85 -6.03 3.00 4.90
N ILE A 86 -6.50 1.77 5.06
CA ILE A 86 -7.52 1.16 4.20
C ILE A 86 -8.80 2.02 4.21
N LYS A 87 -9.32 2.37 5.39
CA LYS A 87 -10.54 3.19 5.51
C LYS A 87 -10.38 4.58 4.89
N SER A 88 -9.24 5.24 5.13
CA SER A 88 -8.95 6.56 4.57
C SER A 88 -8.97 6.53 3.04
N VAL A 89 -8.28 5.55 2.44
CA VAL A 89 -8.23 5.39 0.98
C VAL A 89 -9.62 5.08 0.42
N LEU A 90 -10.32 4.08 0.97
CA LEU A 90 -11.66 3.72 0.51
C LEU A 90 -12.64 4.91 0.57
N THR A 91 -12.59 5.69 1.64
CA THR A 91 -13.49 6.84 1.84
C THR A 91 -13.14 8.00 0.93
N LYS A 92 -11.86 8.40 0.86
CA LYS A 92 -11.42 9.55 0.07
C LYS A 92 -11.55 9.33 -1.42
N LEU A 93 -11.33 8.09 -1.87
CA LEU A 93 -11.42 7.73 -3.27
C LEU A 93 -12.80 7.20 -3.65
N ASP A 94 -13.74 7.12 -2.70
CA ASP A 94 -15.09 6.56 -2.90
C ASP A 94 -15.03 5.23 -3.67
N ILE A 95 -14.17 4.31 -3.22
CA ILE A 95 -13.99 2.99 -3.86
C ILE A 95 -15.15 2.11 -3.41
N THR A 96 -16.28 2.21 -4.12
CA THR A 96 -17.52 1.51 -3.79
C THR A 96 -18.05 0.65 -4.95
N GLY A 97 -17.45 0.74 -6.15
CA GLY A 97 -17.88 0.02 -7.36
C GLY A 97 -16.79 -0.68 -8.17
N GLU A 98 -17.19 -1.28 -9.29
CA GLU A 98 -16.29 -1.98 -10.21
C GLU A 98 -15.26 -1.03 -10.84
N GLY A 99 -14.00 -1.47 -10.93
CA GLY A 99 -12.93 -0.73 -11.60
C GLY A 99 -12.40 0.50 -10.86
N GLN A 100 -12.87 0.79 -9.65
CA GLN A 100 -12.44 1.99 -8.90
C GLN A 100 -11.17 1.79 -8.06
N GLY A 101 -10.70 0.55 -7.96
CA GLY A 101 -9.50 0.15 -7.23
C GLY A 101 -9.76 -0.97 -6.24
N LEU A 102 -8.69 -1.47 -5.64
CA LEU A 102 -8.69 -2.54 -4.65
C LEU A 102 -7.62 -2.26 -3.60
N THR A 103 -7.92 -2.58 -2.35
CA THR A 103 -6.93 -2.55 -1.28
C THR A 103 -6.95 -3.83 -0.46
N PHE A 104 -5.77 -4.29 -0.07
CA PHE A 104 -5.61 -5.47 0.78
C PHE A 104 -4.31 -5.37 1.57
N ALA A 105 -4.20 -6.17 2.63
CA ALA A 105 -3.02 -6.19 3.47
C ALA A 105 -2.66 -7.60 3.92
N TYR A 106 -1.38 -7.83 4.20
CA TYR A 106 -0.88 -9.08 4.76
C TYR A 106 0.23 -8.83 5.79
N PRO A 107 0.36 -9.69 6.82
CA PRO A 107 1.44 -9.58 7.81
C PRO A 107 2.80 -9.85 7.17
N VAL A 108 3.82 -9.11 7.60
CA VAL A 108 5.20 -9.29 7.15
C VAL A 108 5.99 -9.98 8.26
N SER A 109 6.50 -11.19 7.97
CA SER A 109 7.20 -11.99 8.97
C SER A 109 8.61 -11.49 9.28
N HIS A 110 9.30 -10.89 8.31
CA HIS A 110 10.68 -10.45 8.46
C HIS A 110 10.93 -9.13 7.74
N ILE A 111 11.46 -8.14 8.46
CA ILE A 111 11.87 -6.84 7.89
C ILE A 111 13.30 -6.52 8.31
N LYS A 112 14.15 -6.18 7.33
CA LYS A 112 15.51 -5.68 7.55
C LYS A 112 15.73 -4.42 6.71
N GLY A 113 16.46 -3.44 7.27
CA GLY A 113 16.74 -2.19 6.58
C GLY A 113 15.69 -1.09 6.77
N LEU A 114 14.64 -1.34 7.55
CA LEU A 114 13.65 -0.32 7.92
C LEU A 114 14.23 0.61 9.00
N ARG A 115 14.16 1.92 8.75
CA ARG A 115 14.47 2.97 9.72
C ARG A 115 13.17 3.59 10.23
N LEU A 116 12.98 3.61 11.54
CA LEU A 116 11.83 4.21 12.20
C LEU A 116 12.28 5.46 12.95
N LYS A 117 11.45 6.50 12.99
CA LYS A 117 11.66 7.63 13.89
C LYS A 117 11.12 7.29 15.29
N ILE A 118 11.50 8.03 16.31
CA ILE A 118 10.93 7.86 17.66
C ILE A 118 9.41 8.06 17.67
N ASP A 119 8.90 8.99 16.85
CA ASP A 119 7.46 9.19 16.65
C ASP A 119 6.77 8.01 15.93
N ASP A 120 7.56 7.05 15.42
CA ASP A 120 7.12 5.78 14.83
C ASP A 120 7.22 4.62 15.82
N ILE A 121 7.27 4.84 17.14
CA ILE A 121 7.13 3.78 18.16
C ILE A 121 5.79 3.96 18.87
#